data_AF-A0A1I1HLT0-F1
#
_entry.id   AF-A0A1I1HLT0-F1
#
_cell.length_a   1.000
_cell.length_b   1.000
_cell.length_c   1.000
_cell.angle_alpha   90.00
_cell.angle_beta   90.00
_cell.angle_gamma   90.00
#
_symmetry.space_group_name_H-M   'P 1'
#
loop_
_entity.id
_entity.type
_entity.pdbx_description
1 polymer ?
#
loop_
_entity_poly.entity_id
_entity_poly.type
_entity_poly.pdbx_seq_one_letter_code
_entity_poly.pdbx_strand_id
1 'polypeptide(L)'
;MTLARLGATITGRVTGVEGTAVRIADTLATDMAAAEGRRERTLARIDDFILRTGADAPAAAPSPTLSVPDGAATRALDLRTAGIRTIVWATGFRRTYPWLEVPVLDRSGEIAQSGGLTACPGLYTLGLPFMRRRNSTFIDGVGQDAREISADIAHHLERSHRDAA
;
A
#
# COMPACT_ATOMS: atom_id res chain seq x y z
N MET A 1 -19.79 -0.23 -5.76
CA MET A 1 -19.97 0.74 -6.87
C MET A 1 -18.58 1.12 -7.38
N THR A 2 -18.32 1.15 -8.70
CA THR A 2 -16.99 1.46 -9.26
C THR A 2 -16.94 2.89 -9.80
N LEU A 3 -15.74 3.48 -9.92
CA LEU A 3 -15.56 4.80 -10.52
C LEU A 3 -16.04 4.86 -11.98
N ALA A 4 -15.82 3.79 -12.74
CA ALA A 4 -16.33 3.68 -14.12
C ALA A 4 -17.87 3.78 -14.16
N ARG A 5 -18.57 3.14 -13.21
CA ARG A 5 -20.04 3.26 -13.08
C ARG A 5 -20.50 4.65 -12.64
N LEU A 6 -19.61 5.48 -12.09
CA LEU A 6 -19.86 6.89 -11.77
C LEU A 6 -19.54 7.83 -12.94
N GLY A 7 -19.16 7.30 -14.11
CA GLY A 7 -18.85 8.09 -15.31
C GLY A 7 -17.37 8.46 -15.48
N ALA A 8 -16.47 7.90 -14.66
CA ALA A 8 -15.04 8.11 -14.86
C ALA A 8 -14.52 7.25 -16.02
N THR A 9 -13.86 7.88 -17.00
CA THR A 9 -13.11 7.15 -18.03
C THR A 9 -11.80 6.65 -17.43
N ILE A 10 -11.67 5.33 -17.29
CA ILE A 10 -10.44 4.70 -16.82
C ILE A 10 -9.51 4.45 -18.00
N THR A 11 -8.28 4.93 -17.90
CA THR A 11 -7.23 4.73 -18.90
C THR A 11 -5.95 4.17 -18.28
N GLY A 12 -4.94 3.92 -19.12
CA GLY A 12 -3.66 3.36 -18.70
C GLY A 12 -2.79 4.34 -17.90
N ARG A 13 -1.61 3.86 -17.52
CA ARG A 13 -0.62 4.65 -16.79
C ARG A 13 -0.05 5.77 -17.67
N VAL A 14 -0.02 6.99 -17.14
CA VAL A 14 0.69 8.11 -17.77
C VAL A 14 2.20 7.83 -17.77
N THR A 15 2.83 7.98 -18.93
CA THR A 15 4.27 7.71 -19.16
C THR A 15 5.07 8.95 -19.54
N GLY A 16 4.40 10.06 -19.80
CA GLY A 16 5.03 11.35 -20.06
C GLY A 16 4.01 12.40 -20.44
N VAL A 17 4.44 13.65 -20.33
CA VAL A 17 3.66 14.84 -20.67
C VAL A 17 4.59 15.81 -21.40
N GLU A 18 4.13 16.36 -22.51
CA GLU A 18 4.81 17.42 -23.27
C GLU A 18 3.78 18.48 -23.66
N GLY A 19 3.88 19.67 -23.06
CA GLY A 19 2.85 20.70 -23.19
C GLY A 19 1.48 20.18 -22.74
N THR A 20 0.52 20.08 -23.67
CA THR A 20 -0.83 19.54 -23.45
C THR A 20 -0.95 18.06 -23.82
N ALA A 21 0.05 17.46 -24.46
CA ALA A 21 0.02 16.08 -24.91
C ALA A 21 0.47 15.13 -23.78
N VAL A 22 -0.38 14.18 -23.44
CA VAL A 22 -0.14 13.13 -22.44
C VAL A 22 0.02 11.80 -23.15
N ARG A 23 1.11 11.08 -22.86
CA ARG A 23 1.36 9.72 -23.35
C ARG A 23 0.90 8.69 -22.32
N ILE A 24 0.13 7.70 -22.78
CA ILE A 24 -0.49 6.66 -21.94
C ILE A 24 0.02 5.29 -22.39
N ALA A 25 0.42 4.47 -21.42
CA ALA A 25 0.90 3.11 -21.67
C ALA A 25 -0.22 2.19 -22.16
N ASP A 26 0.12 1.32 -23.10
CA ASP A 26 -0.72 0.18 -23.53
C ASP A 26 -0.60 -1.01 -22.56
N THR A 27 -0.85 -0.78 -21.27
CA THR A 27 -0.71 -1.82 -20.25
C THR A 27 -1.97 -2.07 -19.45
N LEU A 28 -3.03 -1.26 -19.64
CA LEU A 28 -4.21 -1.32 -18.77
C LEU A 28 -4.82 -2.73 -18.68
N ALA A 29 -5.03 -3.39 -19.83
CA ALA A 29 -5.61 -4.74 -19.85
C ALA A 29 -4.71 -5.76 -19.13
N THR A 30 -3.41 -5.71 -19.36
CA THR A 30 -2.43 -6.60 -18.70
C THR A 30 -2.33 -6.31 -17.19
N ASP A 31 -2.32 -5.03 -16.80
CA ASP A 31 -2.26 -4.60 -15.40
C ASP A 31 -3.51 -5.04 -14.63
N MET A 32 -4.68 -4.93 -15.26
CA MET A 32 -5.97 -5.41 -14.74
C MET A 32 -5.98 -6.93 -14.56
N ALA A 33 -5.56 -7.70 -15.59
CA ALA A 33 -5.47 -9.16 -15.49
C ALA A 33 -4.47 -9.59 -14.40
N ALA A 34 -3.34 -8.90 -14.28
CA ALA A 34 -2.36 -9.17 -13.23
C ALA A 34 -2.90 -8.85 -11.82
N ALA A 35 -3.68 -7.77 -11.67
CA ALA A 35 -4.34 -7.43 -10.43
C ALA A 35 -5.39 -8.48 -10.04
N GLU A 36 -6.15 -8.96 -11.02
CA GLU A 36 -7.14 -10.01 -10.81
C GLU A 36 -6.50 -11.32 -10.37
N GLY A 37 -5.45 -11.78 -11.05
CA GLY A 37 -4.72 -12.96 -10.61
C GLY A 37 -4.11 -12.83 -9.20
N ARG A 38 -3.70 -11.61 -8.77
CA ARG A 38 -3.25 -11.37 -7.38
C ARG A 38 -4.40 -11.49 -6.38
N ARG A 39 -5.60 -11.02 -6.75
CA ARG A 39 -6.81 -11.14 -5.94
C ARG A 39 -7.18 -12.60 -5.76
N GLU A 40 -7.27 -13.36 -6.86
CA GLU A 40 -7.59 -14.80 -6.85
C GLU A 40 -6.61 -15.60 -5.98
N ARG A 41 -5.29 -15.38 -6.15
CA ARG A 41 -4.28 -16.04 -5.30
C ARG A 41 -4.40 -15.68 -3.82
N THR A 42 -4.86 -14.47 -3.51
CA THR A 42 -5.05 -14.05 -2.12
C THR A 42 -6.27 -14.74 -1.53
N LEU A 43 -7.39 -14.78 -2.27
CA LEU A 43 -8.61 -15.46 -1.84
C LEU A 43 -8.39 -16.96 -1.66
N ALA A 44 -7.71 -17.63 -2.60
CA ALA A 44 -7.39 -19.05 -2.48
C ALA A 44 -6.60 -19.36 -1.20
N ARG A 45 -5.64 -18.51 -0.81
CA ARG A 45 -4.90 -18.68 0.46
C ARG A 45 -5.78 -18.51 1.70
N ILE A 46 -6.81 -17.67 1.62
CA ILE A 46 -7.78 -17.47 2.70
C ILE A 46 -8.68 -18.70 2.79
N ASP A 47 -9.18 -19.20 1.66
CA ASP A 47 -10.01 -20.39 1.58
C ASP A 47 -9.28 -21.63 2.12
N ASP A 48 -8.02 -21.83 1.70
CA ASP A 48 -7.15 -22.89 2.22
C ASP A 48 -6.95 -22.80 3.74
N PHE A 49 -6.81 -21.58 4.26
CA PHE A 49 -6.69 -21.34 5.70
C PHE A 49 -7.97 -21.73 6.43
N ILE A 50 -9.14 -21.28 5.95
CA ILE A 50 -10.45 -21.60 6.52
C ILE A 50 -10.66 -23.11 6.56
N LEU A 51 -10.40 -23.80 5.45
CA LEU A 51 -10.52 -25.27 5.36
C LEU A 51 -9.62 -25.98 6.37
N ARG A 52 -8.37 -25.53 6.51
CA ARG A 52 -7.40 -26.15 7.41
C ARG A 52 -7.72 -25.92 8.89
N THR A 53 -8.25 -24.75 9.25
CA THR A 53 -8.50 -24.40 10.65
C THR A 53 -9.94 -24.64 11.10
N GLY A 54 -10.87 -24.89 10.16
CA GLY A 54 -12.30 -24.93 10.45
C GLY A 54 -12.83 -23.58 10.92
N ALA A 55 -12.26 -22.47 10.45
CA ALA A 55 -12.68 -21.14 10.87
C ALA A 55 -14.12 -20.88 10.43
N ASP A 56 -14.93 -20.28 11.30
CA ASP A 56 -16.26 -19.82 10.94
C ASP A 56 -16.15 -18.61 10.01
N ALA A 57 -16.53 -18.80 8.75
CA ALA A 57 -16.45 -17.78 7.71
C ALA A 57 -17.69 -17.84 6.80
N PRO A 58 -18.23 -16.69 6.40
CA PRO A 58 -19.38 -16.66 5.49
C PRO A 58 -18.98 -17.20 4.11
N ALA A 59 -19.97 -17.73 3.38
CA ALA A 59 -19.76 -18.16 2.00
C ALA A 59 -19.24 -17.00 1.13
N ALA A 60 -18.29 -17.32 0.24
CA ALA A 60 -17.72 -16.34 -0.67
C ALA A 60 -18.79 -15.77 -1.61
N ALA A 61 -18.85 -14.45 -1.70
CA ALA A 61 -19.66 -13.80 -2.72
C ALA A 61 -19.04 -14.04 -4.11
N PRO A 62 -19.86 -14.18 -5.16
CA PRO A 62 -19.35 -14.29 -6.52
C PRO A 62 -18.56 -13.04 -6.89
N SER A 63 -17.44 -13.25 -7.58
CA SER A 63 -16.62 -12.14 -8.07
C SER A 63 -17.32 -11.45 -9.24
N PRO A 64 -17.33 -10.11 -9.29
CA PRO A 64 -17.93 -9.41 -10.41
C PRO A 64 -17.10 -9.67 -11.68
N THR A 65 -17.78 -9.82 -12.82
CA THR A 65 -17.10 -9.91 -14.12
C THR A 65 -16.37 -8.60 -14.40
N LEU A 66 -15.06 -8.70 -14.66
CA LEU A 66 -14.25 -7.56 -15.03
C LEU A 66 -14.44 -7.24 -16.51
N SER A 67 -14.87 -6.01 -16.83
CA SER A 67 -14.87 -5.50 -18.20
C SER A 67 -13.66 -4.60 -18.42
N VAL A 68 -13.08 -4.68 -19.62
CA VAL A 68 -12.04 -3.76 -20.05
C VAL A 68 -12.69 -2.37 -20.24
N PRO A 69 -12.18 -1.30 -19.60
CA PRO A 69 -12.74 0.03 -19.78
C PRO A 69 -12.57 0.55 -21.19
N ASP A 70 -13.50 1.38 -21.69
CA ASP A 70 -13.42 1.97 -23.02
C ASP A 70 -12.13 2.77 -23.26
N GLY A 71 -11.61 3.40 -22.19
CA GLY A 71 -10.35 4.14 -22.22
C GLY A 71 -9.09 3.26 -22.32
N ALA A 72 -9.21 1.93 -22.33
CA ALA A 72 -8.10 1.00 -22.41
C ALA A 72 -7.30 1.08 -23.70
N ALA A 73 -7.92 1.54 -24.81
CA ALA A 73 -7.25 1.75 -26.09
C ALA A 73 -6.57 3.13 -26.21
N THR A 74 -6.73 4.02 -25.23
CA THR A 74 -6.14 5.36 -25.29
C THR A 74 -4.63 5.30 -25.10
N ARG A 75 -3.87 5.82 -26.07
CA ARG A 75 -2.40 5.90 -26.04
C ARG A 75 -1.87 7.33 -25.93
N ALA A 76 -2.69 8.28 -26.33
CA ALA A 76 -2.39 9.70 -26.26
C ALA A 76 -3.67 10.46 -25.92
N LEU A 77 -3.50 11.57 -25.21
CA LEU A 77 -4.57 12.47 -24.81
C LEU A 77 -4.03 13.90 -24.88
N ASP A 78 -4.65 14.76 -25.67
CA ASP A 78 -4.39 16.19 -25.57
C ASP A 78 -5.37 16.80 -24.56
N LEU A 79 -4.83 17.38 -23.49
CA LEU A 79 -5.62 17.90 -22.37
C LEU A 79 -6.56 19.03 -22.81
N ARG A 80 -6.15 19.86 -23.78
CA ARG A 80 -6.93 21.00 -24.24
C ARG A 80 -8.10 20.56 -25.11
N THR A 81 -7.85 19.72 -26.10
CA THR A 81 -8.91 19.23 -27.00
C THR A 81 -9.88 18.30 -26.25
N ALA A 82 -9.41 17.59 -25.23
CA ALA A 82 -10.26 16.82 -24.32
C ALA A 82 -11.03 17.67 -23.30
N GLY A 83 -10.83 19.00 -23.29
CA GLY A 83 -11.53 19.91 -22.36
C GLY A 83 -11.13 19.74 -20.90
N ILE A 84 -9.97 19.15 -20.61
CA ILE A 84 -9.46 18.94 -19.26
C ILE A 84 -8.87 20.25 -18.74
N ARG A 85 -9.52 20.80 -17.69
CA ARG A 85 -9.10 22.08 -17.07
C ARG A 85 -8.44 21.92 -15.72
N THR A 86 -8.57 20.75 -15.09
CA THR A 86 -8.08 20.49 -13.74
C THR A 86 -7.41 19.13 -13.70
N ILE A 87 -6.23 19.06 -13.09
CA ILE A 87 -5.50 17.82 -12.83
C ILE A 87 -5.43 17.64 -11.31
N VAL A 88 -5.83 16.46 -10.84
CA VAL A 88 -5.72 16.07 -9.43
C VAL A 88 -4.71 14.94 -9.32
N TRP A 89 -3.62 15.19 -8.61
CA TRP A 89 -2.58 14.19 -8.35
C TRP A 89 -2.94 13.33 -7.15
N ALA A 90 -3.57 12.18 -7.40
CA ALA A 90 -3.91 11.18 -6.40
C ALA A 90 -2.89 10.01 -6.37
N THR A 91 -1.60 10.31 -6.56
CA THR A 91 -0.53 9.30 -6.72
C THR A 91 0.17 8.91 -5.41
N GLY A 92 -0.42 9.26 -4.26
CA GLY A 92 0.14 9.00 -2.94
C GLY A 92 1.26 9.96 -2.54
N PHE A 93 1.96 9.61 -1.48
CA PHE A 93 3.08 10.38 -0.90
C PHE A 93 4.28 9.47 -0.66
N ARG A 94 5.46 10.07 -0.47
CA ARG A 94 6.67 9.37 -0.02
C ARG A 94 7.15 9.98 1.29
N ARG A 95 7.61 9.13 2.21
CA ARG A 95 8.22 9.59 3.46
C ARG A 95 9.68 9.93 3.18
N THR A 96 10.17 10.94 3.88
CA THR A 96 11.61 11.24 3.97
C THR A 96 11.93 11.51 5.43
N TYR A 97 13.13 11.14 5.85
CA TYR A 97 13.55 11.22 7.24
C TYR A 97 14.83 12.08 7.38
N PRO A 98 14.84 13.34 6.90
CA PRO A 98 16.03 14.20 6.98
C PRO A 98 16.46 14.50 8.41
N TRP A 99 15.55 14.33 9.37
CA TRP A 99 15.77 14.48 10.81
C TRP A 99 16.37 13.23 11.48
N LEU A 100 16.41 12.09 10.78
CA LEU A 100 16.85 10.82 11.35
C LEU A 100 18.35 10.63 11.06
N GLU A 101 19.18 11.13 11.96
CA GLU A 101 20.65 11.08 11.86
C GLU A 101 21.25 9.76 12.40
N VAL A 102 20.58 8.63 12.11
CA VAL A 102 21.02 7.28 12.52
C VAL A 102 20.90 6.31 11.35
N PRO A 103 21.82 5.33 11.21
CA PRO A 103 21.95 4.50 10.01
C PRO A 103 20.93 3.35 9.99
N VAL A 104 19.64 3.68 10.01
CA VAL A 104 18.53 2.71 10.06
C VAL A 104 17.67 2.72 8.79
N LEU A 105 18.04 3.50 7.78
CA LEU A 105 17.32 3.51 6.50
C LEU A 105 17.81 2.37 5.59
N ASP A 106 16.88 1.73 4.89
CA ASP A 106 17.20 0.76 3.85
C ASP A 106 17.52 1.44 2.50
N ARG A 107 17.82 0.63 1.47
CA ARG A 107 18.12 1.12 0.12
C ARG A 107 16.96 1.88 -0.55
N SER A 108 15.74 1.75 -0.04
CA SER A 108 14.56 2.48 -0.51
C SER A 108 14.33 3.79 0.24
N GLY A 109 15.13 4.09 1.27
CA GLY A 109 14.99 5.28 2.11
C GLY A 109 13.92 5.15 3.19
N GLU A 110 13.41 3.93 3.43
CA GLU A 110 12.47 3.64 4.52
C GLU A 110 13.21 3.14 5.75
N ILE A 111 12.61 3.32 6.94
CA ILE A 111 13.21 2.81 8.18
C ILE A 111 13.15 1.28 8.16
N ALA A 112 14.33 0.65 8.15
CA ALA A 112 14.49 -0.78 8.26
C ALA A 112 14.08 -1.24 9.66
N GLN A 113 12.98 -1.98 9.73
CA GLN A 113 12.41 -2.45 10.98
C GLN A 113 11.86 -3.87 10.86
N SER A 114 11.78 -4.58 11.99
CA SER A 114 11.01 -5.80 12.14
C SER A 114 10.02 -5.64 13.29
N GLY A 115 8.73 -5.60 12.95
CA GLY A 115 7.65 -5.38 13.89
C GLY A 115 7.67 -4.04 14.64
N GLY A 116 8.47 -3.08 14.22
CA GLY A 116 8.68 -1.81 14.92
C GLY A 116 10.06 -1.65 15.54
N LEU A 117 10.84 -2.74 15.66
CA LEU A 117 12.20 -2.72 16.17
C LEU A 117 13.18 -2.37 15.07
N THR A 118 14.09 -1.43 15.33
CA THR A 118 15.18 -1.07 14.40
C THR A 118 16.51 -1.68 14.84
N ALA A 119 17.53 -1.60 13.99
CA ALA A 119 18.89 -2.00 14.33
C ALA A 119 19.57 -1.07 15.37
N CYS A 120 19.01 0.13 15.61
CA CYS A 120 19.49 1.06 16.62
C CYS A 120 18.71 0.83 17.93
N PRO A 121 19.36 0.34 19.01
CA PRO A 121 18.69 0.14 20.29
C PRO A 121 18.09 1.45 20.82
N GLY A 122 16.86 1.40 21.32
CA GLY A 122 16.14 2.58 21.79
C GLY A 122 15.37 3.33 20.69
N LEU A 123 15.58 3.02 19.42
CA LEU A 123 14.77 3.56 18.31
C LEU A 123 13.73 2.55 17.84
N TYR A 124 12.47 2.99 17.87
CA TYR A 124 11.30 2.21 17.50
C TYR A 124 10.49 2.93 16.43
N THR A 125 9.71 2.18 15.66
CA THR A 125 8.81 2.70 14.64
C THR A 125 7.39 2.22 14.90
N LEU A 126 6.41 3.05 14.55
CA LEU A 126 4.99 2.75 14.69
C LEU A 126 4.22 3.29 13.49
N GLY A 127 3.20 2.55 13.04
CA GLY A 127 2.31 2.98 11.96
C GLY A 127 2.92 2.86 10.56
N LEU A 128 4.04 2.15 10.41
CA LEU A 128 4.63 1.86 9.10
C LEU A 128 3.91 0.69 8.40
N PRO A 129 3.91 0.63 7.05
CA PRO A 129 3.35 -0.49 6.31
C PRO A 129 4.00 -1.82 6.70
N PHE A 130 3.18 -2.87 6.84
CA PHE A 130 3.64 -4.25 7.05
C PHE A 130 4.66 -4.39 8.19
N MET A 131 4.38 -3.81 9.35
CA MET A 131 5.17 -4.07 10.55
C MET A 131 4.91 -5.50 11.04
N ARG A 132 4.07 -5.69 12.07
CA ARG A 132 3.69 -7.03 12.53
C ARG A 132 2.47 -7.56 11.78
N ARG A 133 1.65 -6.66 11.22
CA ARG A 133 0.36 -6.99 10.62
C ARG A 133 0.17 -6.24 9.29
N ARG A 134 -0.74 -6.77 8.47
CA ARG A 134 -1.14 -6.08 7.21
C ARG A 134 -1.86 -4.76 7.47
N ASN A 135 -2.53 -4.63 8.62
CA ASN A 135 -3.28 -3.43 8.99
C ASN A 135 -2.49 -2.45 9.87
N SER A 136 -1.17 -2.62 10.04
CA SER A 136 -0.32 -1.78 10.92
C SER A 136 -0.41 -0.26 10.67
N THR A 137 -0.72 0.16 9.45
CA THR A 137 -0.87 1.58 9.06
C THR A 137 -2.26 2.15 9.30
N PHE A 138 -3.25 1.32 9.63
CA PHE A 138 -4.63 1.75 9.77
C PHE A 138 -4.93 2.08 11.24
N ILE A 139 -5.89 2.97 11.45
CA ILE A 139 -6.30 3.43 12.78
C ILE A 139 -6.74 2.26 13.67
N ASP A 140 -7.41 1.25 13.09
CA ASP A 140 -7.86 0.05 13.80
C ASP A 140 -6.74 -0.96 14.08
N GLY A 141 -5.63 -0.92 13.33
CA GLY A 141 -4.53 -1.86 13.45
C GLY A 141 -3.34 -1.35 14.27
N VAL A 142 -3.01 -0.06 14.17
CA VAL A 142 -1.80 0.53 14.79
C VAL A 142 -1.78 0.37 16.30
N GLY A 143 -2.95 0.35 16.95
CA GLY A 143 -3.05 0.19 18.40
C GLY A 143 -2.49 -1.13 18.92
N GLN A 144 -2.56 -2.21 18.13
CA GLN A 144 -1.99 -3.49 18.57
C GLN A 144 -0.47 -3.51 18.45
N ASP A 145 0.09 -2.90 17.40
CA ASP A 145 1.54 -2.73 17.27
C ASP A 145 2.09 -1.86 18.41
N ALA A 146 1.37 -0.80 18.78
CA ALA A 146 1.74 0.07 19.89
C ALA A 146 1.86 -0.69 21.22
N ARG A 147 0.92 -1.60 21.51
CA ARG A 147 0.96 -2.43 22.74
C ARG A 147 2.21 -3.31 22.79
N GLU A 148 2.54 -3.94 21.67
CA GLU A 148 3.69 -4.85 21.59
C GLU A 148 5.01 -4.08 21.68
N ILE A 149 5.13 -2.95 20.98
CA ILE A 149 6.30 -2.06 21.07
C ILE A 149 6.47 -1.47 22.47
N SER A 150 5.37 -1.14 23.16
CA SER A 150 5.44 -0.58 24.51
C SER A 150 6.11 -1.53 25.51
N ALA A 151 5.88 -2.84 25.37
CA ALA A 151 6.57 -3.86 26.17
C ALA A 151 8.08 -3.87 25.88
N ASP A 152 8.46 -3.81 24.60
CA ASP A 152 9.87 -3.75 24.18
C ASP A 152 10.57 -2.48 24.71
N ILE A 153 9.88 -1.34 24.71
CA ILE A 153 10.38 -0.06 25.25
C ILE A 153 10.59 -0.16 26.77
N ALA A 154 9.60 -0.68 27.51
CA ALA A 154 9.69 -0.81 28.96
C ALA A 154 10.91 -1.65 29.38
N HIS A 155 11.12 -2.79 28.73
CA HIS A 155 12.29 -3.63 28.98
C HIS A 155 13.61 -2.93 28.66
N HIS A 156 13.68 -2.15 27.57
CA HIS A 156 14.89 -1.40 27.21
C HIS A 156 15.24 -0.34 28.26
N LEU A 157 14.24 0.39 28.76
CA LEU A 157 14.43 1.42 29.79
C LEU A 157 14.91 0.80 31.11
N GLU A 158 14.33 -0.33 31.54
CA GLU A 158 14.77 -1.04 32.73
C GLU A 158 16.23 -1.51 32.65
N ARG A 159 16.66 -2.02 31.48
CA ARG A 159 18.06 -2.42 31.26
C ARG A 159 18.99 -1.22 31.31
N SER A 160 18.63 -0.15 30.62
CA SER A 160 19.43 1.07 30.57
C SER A 160 19.60 1.71 31.97
N HIS A 161 18.57 1.67 32.81
CA HIS A 161 18.66 2.14 34.19
C HIS A 161 19.58 1.28 35.05
N ARG A 162 19.60 -0.05 34.85
CA ARG A 162 20.53 -0.94 35.57
C ARG A 162 21.97 -0.76 35.11
N ASP A 163 22.19 -0.53 33.83
CA ASP A 163 23.55 -0.34 33.28
C ASP A 163 24.14 1.04 33.65
N ALA A 164 23.30 1.99 34.06
CA ALA A 164 23.68 3.33 34.50
C ALA A 164 23.87 3.48 36.02
N ALA A 165 23.51 2.46 36.81
CA ALA A 165 23.60 2.43 38.28
C ALA A 165 24.82 1.63 38.76
#